data_AF-A0AA88YK24-F1
#
_entry.id   AF-A0AA88YK24-F1
#
_cell.length_a   1.000
_cell.length_b   1.000
_cell.length_c   1.000
_cell.angle_alpha   90.00
_cell.angle_beta   90.00
_cell.angle_gamma   90.00
#
_symmetry.space_group_name_H-M   'P 1'
#
loop_
_entity.id
_entity.type
_entity.pdbx_description
1 polymer ?
#
loop_
_entity_poly.entity_id
_entity_poly.type
_entity_poly.pdbx_seq_one_letter_code
_entity_poly.pdbx_strand_id
1 'polypeptide(L)'
;VRQHNAILTGNCQTTDFANAYKGQRLVVFDLTRDDKPNVNYTLIEHLKNGVLFSTKYQSHVKTFAFCKVLCLANFAPDLDKLSADRWDVWHLNSRGQLQSPSKVCSTNRLPETFFVQTHYESREINHEPPPPSSSSSSSKTALLRAT
;
A
#
# COMPACT_ATOMS: atom_id res chain seq x y z
N VAL A 1 10.68 14.17 15.93
CA VAL A 1 9.42 14.21 15.15
C VAL A 1 8.54 15.42 15.47
N ARG A 2 8.38 15.87 16.73
CA ARG A 2 7.51 17.02 17.10
C ARG A 2 7.91 18.41 16.55
N GLN A 3 9.13 18.60 16.04
CA GLN A 3 9.63 19.92 15.64
C GLN A 3 9.32 20.33 14.17
N HIS A 4 8.70 19.47 13.35
CA HIS A 4 8.58 19.71 11.89
C HIS A 4 7.14 19.79 11.33
N ASN A 5 6.12 20.12 12.15
CA ASN A 5 4.72 20.19 11.69
C ASN A 5 4.31 18.92 10.89
N ALA A 6 4.66 17.77 11.48
CA ALA A 6 4.49 16.45 10.90
C ALA A 6 3.72 15.55 11.88
N ILE A 7 2.96 14.62 11.34
CA ILE A 7 2.30 13.54 12.08
C ILE A 7 2.85 12.20 11.61
N LEU A 8 3.24 11.36 12.56
CA LEU A 8 3.66 9.97 12.32
C LEU A 8 2.55 9.05 12.82
N THR A 9 2.11 8.13 11.97
CA THR A 9 1.08 7.15 12.31
C THR A 9 1.40 5.82 11.65
N GLY A 10 0.96 4.72 12.24
CA GLY A 10 0.88 3.45 11.53
C GLY A 10 -0.36 3.40 10.63
N ASN A 11 -0.72 2.20 10.19
CA ASN A 11 -2.02 1.97 9.57
C ASN A 11 -3.15 2.30 10.56
N CYS A 12 -4.15 3.04 10.09
CA CYS A 12 -5.22 3.54 10.95
C CYS A 12 -6.54 3.72 10.20
N GLN A 13 -7.63 3.65 10.96
CA GLN A 13 -8.97 3.94 10.43
C GLN A 13 -9.08 5.41 10.03
N THR A 14 -9.74 5.67 8.90
CA THR A 14 -9.91 7.01 8.34
C THR A 14 -10.58 7.97 9.33
N THR A 15 -11.57 7.48 10.10
CA THR A 15 -12.34 8.27 11.06
C THR A 15 -11.49 8.74 12.25
N ASP A 16 -10.68 7.83 12.81
CA ASP A 16 -9.79 8.13 13.93
C ASP A 16 -8.66 9.06 13.49
N PHE A 17 -8.08 8.82 12.32
CA PHE A 17 -7.08 9.71 11.73
C PHE A 17 -7.67 11.10 11.48
N ALA A 18 -8.84 11.18 10.83
CA ALA A 18 -9.50 12.44 10.52
C ALA A 18 -9.79 13.24 11.79
N ASN A 19 -10.14 12.60 12.89
CA ASN A 19 -10.31 13.27 14.18
C ASN A 19 -8.97 13.80 14.74
N ALA A 20 -7.91 12.99 14.73
CA ALA A 20 -6.59 13.35 15.26
C ALA A 20 -5.84 14.38 14.40
N TYR A 21 -6.10 14.42 13.11
CA TYR A 21 -5.41 15.29 12.15
C TYR A 21 -5.77 16.77 12.36
N LYS A 22 -4.74 17.62 12.38
CA LYS A 22 -4.82 19.06 12.66
C LYS A 22 -4.29 19.91 11.50
N GLY A 23 -4.16 19.35 10.29
CA GLY A 23 -3.65 20.07 9.12
C GLY A 23 -2.12 20.11 9.02
N GLN A 24 -1.44 19.08 9.53
CA GLN A 24 0.01 18.95 9.41
C GLN A 24 0.46 18.88 7.95
N ARG A 25 1.58 19.53 7.62
CA ARG A 25 2.09 19.59 6.22
C ARG A 25 2.73 18.30 5.75
N LEU A 26 3.14 17.44 6.68
CA LEU A 26 3.75 16.15 6.42
C LEU A 26 3.04 15.07 7.23
N VAL A 27 2.55 14.04 6.54
CA VAL A 27 2.02 12.83 7.13
C VAL A 27 2.97 11.69 6.80
N VAL A 28 3.43 10.98 7.82
CA VAL A 28 4.30 9.82 7.67
C VAL A 28 3.53 8.59 8.13
N PHE A 29 3.38 7.62 7.22
CA PHE A 29 2.85 6.29 7.50
C PHE A 29 4.02 5.34 7.71
N ASP A 30 4.09 4.72 8.89
CA ASP A 30 5.00 3.62 9.18
C ASP A 30 4.24 2.30 9.09
N LEU A 31 4.36 1.63 7.95
CA LEU A 31 3.59 0.43 7.62
C LEU A 31 4.41 -0.82 7.93
N THR A 32 3.88 -1.66 8.81
CA THR A 32 4.48 -2.94 9.15
C THR A 32 4.18 -3.97 8.05
N ARG A 33 4.92 -5.09 8.04
CA ARG A 33 4.69 -6.16 7.05
C ARG A 33 3.26 -6.71 7.09
N ASP A 34 2.65 -6.72 8.27
CA ASP A 34 1.28 -7.22 8.49
C ASP A 34 0.21 -6.26 7.95
N ASP A 35 0.56 -5.00 7.74
CA ASP A 35 -0.34 -4.00 7.16
C ASP A 35 -0.51 -4.17 5.64
N LYS A 36 0.39 -4.91 4.96
CA LYS A 36 0.40 -5.08 3.50
C LYS A 36 -0.98 -5.36 2.87
N PRO A 37 -1.80 -6.33 3.36
CA PRO A 37 -3.11 -6.58 2.77
C PRO A 37 -4.15 -5.47 3.03
N ASN A 38 -3.96 -4.67 4.09
CA ASN A 38 -4.97 -3.77 4.63
C ASN A 38 -4.50 -2.31 4.69
N VAL A 39 -3.60 -1.90 3.79
CA VAL A 39 -3.17 -0.51 3.68
C VAL A 39 -4.36 0.35 3.26
N ASN A 40 -4.64 1.41 4.04
CA ASN A 40 -5.74 2.32 3.78
C ASN A 40 -5.40 3.33 2.67
N TYR A 41 -5.38 2.87 1.41
CA TYR A 41 -5.13 3.73 0.24
C TYR A 41 -6.16 4.85 0.09
N THR A 42 -7.41 4.62 0.50
CA THR A 42 -8.46 5.65 0.50
C THR A 42 -8.11 6.82 1.41
N LEU A 43 -7.51 6.56 2.58
CA LEU A 43 -7.04 7.64 3.45
C LEU A 43 -5.88 8.42 2.80
N ILE A 44 -4.93 7.72 2.17
CA ILE A 44 -3.81 8.35 1.46
C ILE A 44 -4.34 9.26 0.33
N GLU A 45 -5.33 8.79 -0.42
CA GLU A 45 -6.02 9.52 -1.48
C GLU A 45 -6.69 10.80 -0.96
N HIS A 46 -7.46 10.71 0.12
CA HIS A 46 -8.08 11.87 0.77
C HIS A 46 -7.04 12.90 1.24
N LEU A 47 -5.92 12.43 1.78
CA LEU A 47 -4.79 13.28 2.18
C LEU A 47 -4.15 14.02 1.00
N LYS A 48 -3.99 13.36 -0.15
CA LYS A 48 -3.50 14.00 -1.39
C LYS A 48 -4.47 15.05 -1.90
N ASN A 49 -5.76 14.74 -1.87
CA ASN A 49 -6.80 15.65 -2.34
C ASN A 49 -7.04 16.85 -1.40
N GLY A 50 -6.48 16.83 -0.18
CA GLY A 50 -6.60 17.93 0.79
C GLY A 50 -7.96 17.99 1.50
N VAL A 51 -8.69 16.86 1.53
CA VAL A 51 -10.04 16.79 2.08
C VAL A 51 -10.17 15.54 2.94
N LEU A 52 -10.61 15.70 4.19
CA LEU A 52 -10.92 14.60 5.10
C LEU A 52 -12.31 14.80 5.69
N PHE A 53 -13.08 13.72 5.78
CA PHE A 53 -14.37 13.75 6.47
C PHE A 53 -14.22 13.15 7.86
N SER A 54 -14.50 13.94 8.89
CA SER A 54 -14.50 13.46 10.28
C SER A 54 -15.93 13.25 10.73
N THR A 55 -16.29 12.00 11.05
CA THR A 55 -17.62 11.61 11.55
C THR A 55 -17.68 11.52 13.08
N LYS A 56 -16.53 11.61 13.76
CA LYS A 56 -16.45 11.41 15.21
C LYS A 56 -16.90 12.67 15.94
N TYR A 57 -17.81 12.51 16.90
CA TYR A 57 -18.44 13.56 17.71
C TYR A 57 -19.34 14.53 16.93
N GLN A 58 -18.80 15.23 15.94
CA GLN A 58 -19.55 16.13 15.06
C GLN A 58 -19.08 15.91 13.63
N SER A 59 -20.01 15.57 12.74
CA SER A 59 -19.70 15.35 11.32
C SER A 59 -19.32 16.66 10.64
N HIS A 60 -18.08 16.77 10.20
CA HIS A 60 -17.59 17.92 9.46
C HIS A 60 -16.51 17.52 8.45
N VAL A 61 -16.43 18.32 7.38
CA VAL A 61 -15.38 18.20 6.37
C VAL A 61 -14.21 19.09 6.79
N LYS A 62 -13.02 18.50 6.88
CA LYS A 62 -11.75 19.19 7.09
C LYS A 62 -11.08 19.37 5.72
N THR A 63 -10.96 20.61 5.27
CA THR A 63 -10.16 20.99 4.10
C THR A 63 -8.83 21.58 4.56
N PHE A 64 -7.75 21.28 3.86
CA PHE A 64 -6.40 21.71 4.23
C PHE A 64 -5.53 21.92 2.99
N ALA A 65 -4.46 22.69 3.16
CA ALA A 65 -3.45 22.88 2.13
C ALA A 65 -2.76 21.55 1.80
N PHE A 66 -2.23 21.46 0.57
CA PHE A 66 -1.55 20.28 0.08
C PHE A 66 -0.58 19.67 1.12
N CYS A 67 -0.79 18.38 1.41
CA CYS A 67 -0.03 17.64 2.40
C CYS A 67 0.90 16.63 1.73
N LYS A 68 2.18 16.61 2.11
CA LYS A 68 3.12 15.58 1.70
C LYS A 68 2.84 14.31 2.48
N VAL A 69 2.76 13.18 1.78
CA VAL A 69 2.55 11.88 2.41
C VAL A 69 3.78 11.03 2.13
N LEU A 70 4.39 10.51 3.18
CA LEU A 70 5.54 9.63 3.14
C LEU A 70 5.11 8.28 3.71
N CYS A 71 5.23 7.22 2.94
CA CYS A 71 4.93 5.87 3.37
C CYS A 71 6.24 5.09 3.48
N LEU A 72 6.56 4.62 4.69
CA LEU A 72 7.69 3.77 4.97
C LEU A 72 7.16 2.34 5.06
N ALA A 73 7.67 1.45 4.22
CA ALA A 73 7.22 0.06 4.19
C ALA A 73 8.36 -0.88 3.79
N ASN A 74 8.30 -2.11 4.30
CA ASN A 74 9.23 -3.18 3.93
C ASN A 74 8.65 -4.07 2.82
N PHE A 75 7.66 -3.57 2.08
CA PHE A 75 7.00 -4.25 0.98
C PHE A 75 6.71 -3.26 -0.15
N ALA A 76 6.62 -3.77 -1.38
CA ALA A 76 6.26 -2.95 -2.52
C ALA A 76 4.78 -2.51 -2.43
N PRO A 77 4.47 -1.23 -2.71
CA PRO A 77 3.09 -0.77 -2.77
C PRO A 77 2.34 -1.43 -3.94
N ASP A 78 1.03 -1.50 -3.80
CA ASP A 78 0.14 -1.93 -4.89
C ASP A 78 -0.19 -0.71 -5.77
N LEU A 79 0.44 -0.65 -6.94
CA LEU A 79 0.35 0.50 -7.86
C LEU A 79 -1.03 0.65 -8.49
N ASP A 80 -1.88 -0.39 -8.47
CA ASP A 80 -3.23 -0.35 -9.04
C ASP A 80 -4.23 0.35 -8.10
N LYS A 81 -3.83 0.65 -6.85
CA LYS A 81 -4.72 1.21 -5.82
C LYS A 81 -4.84 2.73 -5.84
N LEU A 82 -3.89 3.44 -6.43
CA LEU A 82 -3.93 4.88 -6.62
C LEU A 82 -3.60 5.23 -8.07
N SER A 83 -4.01 6.42 -8.50
CA SER A 83 -3.69 6.92 -9.83
C SER A 83 -2.17 7.00 -10.07
N ALA A 84 -1.74 6.69 -11.29
CA ALA A 84 -0.34 6.54 -11.66
C ALA A 84 0.52 7.81 -11.41
N ASP A 85 -0.10 8.99 -11.43
CA ASP A 85 0.54 10.29 -11.18
C ASP A 85 0.81 10.57 -9.70
N ARG A 86 0.30 9.74 -8.79
CA ARG A 86 0.42 9.95 -7.33
C ARG A 86 1.57 9.19 -6.69
N TRP A 87 2.32 8.43 -7.46
CA TRP A 87 3.38 7.56 -6.96
C TRP A 87 4.76 8.16 -7.22
N ASP A 88 5.58 8.16 -6.18
CA ASP A 88 7.03 8.24 -6.30
C ASP A 88 7.67 7.22 -5.37
N VAL A 89 8.19 6.15 -5.98
CA VAL A 89 8.68 4.97 -5.27
C VAL A 89 10.20 5.00 -5.25
N TRP A 90 10.74 5.03 -4.05
CA TRP A 90 12.16 5.02 -3.75
C TRP A 90 12.53 3.70 -3.11
N HIS A 91 13.63 3.11 -3.56
CA HIS A 91 14.17 1.89 -3.00
C HIS A 91 15.42 2.20 -2.20
N LEU A 92 15.55 1.61 -1.01
CA LEU A 92 16.77 1.66 -0.22
C LEU A 92 17.69 0.53 -0.65
N ASN A 93 18.93 0.85 -1.01
CA ASN A 93 19.94 -0.17 -1.28
C ASN A 93 20.32 -0.94 0.01
N SER A 94 21.10 -2.02 -0.14
CA SER A 94 21.59 -2.84 0.99
C SER A 94 22.43 -2.06 2.01
N ARG A 95 22.83 -0.82 1.70
CA ARG A 95 23.57 0.10 2.56
C ARG A 95 22.67 1.13 3.25
N GLY A 96 21.34 1.01 3.12
CA GLY A 96 20.37 1.94 3.70
C GLY A 96 20.31 3.30 3.00
N GLN A 97 20.87 3.42 1.79
CA GLN A 97 20.86 4.67 1.02
C GLN A 97 19.69 4.67 0.03
N LEU A 98 19.03 5.82 -0.10
CA LEU A 98 18.01 6.05 -1.13
C LEU A 98 18.65 5.95 -2.52
N GLN A 99 18.18 5.01 -3.32
CA GLN A 99 18.47 5.00 -4.76
C GLN A 99 17.57 6.04 -5.43
N SER A 100 18.16 6.93 -6.23
CA SER A 100 17.39 7.86 -7.05
C SER A 100 16.47 7.06 -7.99
N PRO A 101 15.21 7.46 -8.17
CA PRO A 101 14.29 6.76 -9.08
C PRO A 101 14.89 6.74 -10.49
N SER A 102 14.85 5.58 -11.16
CA SER A 102 15.44 5.35 -12.49
C SER A 102 14.80 6.20 -13.60
N LYS A 103 13.77 6.98 -13.29
CA LYS A 103 13.14 7.96 -14.17
C LYS A 103 13.11 9.32 -13.49
N VAL A 104 14.02 10.20 -13.89
CA VAL A 104 13.85 11.64 -13.72
C VAL A 104 12.75 12.07 -14.69
N CYS A 105 11.49 12.07 -14.24
CA CYS A 105 10.45 12.78 -14.98
C CYS A 105 10.72 14.27 -14.79
N SER A 106 11.08 14.96 -15.88
CA SER A 106 11.51 16.36 -15.91
C SER A 106 10.40 17.39 -15.60
N THR A 107 9.45 17.07 -14.73
CA THR A 107 8.44 18.05 -14.29
C THR A 107 8.89 18.67 -12.97
N ASN A 108 8.97 20.01 -12.93
CA ASN A 108 9.35 20.82 -11.76
C ASN A 108 8.36 20.74 -10.58
N ARG A 109 7.55 19.68 -10.48
CA ARG A 109 6.57 19.49 -9.40
C ARG A 109 7.10 18.38 -8.50
N LEU A 110 7.45 18.74 -7.26
CA LEU A 110 7.94 17.76 -6.27
C LEU A 110 6.93 16.61 -6.17
N PRO A 111 7.37 15.35 -6.28
CA PRO A 111 6.48 14.21 -6.28
C PRO A 111 5.65 14.15 -5.00
N GLU A 112 4.37 13.86 -5.17
CA GLU A 112 3.38 14.11 -4.14
C GLU A 112 3.33 12.98 -3.09
N THR A 113 3.77 11.76 -3.37
CA THR A 113 3.84 10.67 -2.38
C THR A 113 5.15 9.90 -2.47
N PHE A 114 5.92 9.90 -1.40
CA PHE A 114 7.17 9.15 -1.32
C PHE A 114 6.91 7.79 -0.68
N PHE A 115 7.14 6.71 -1.39
CA PHE A 115 7.21 5.37 -0.80
C PHE A 115 8.67 4.98 -0.66
N VAL A 116 9.14 4.72 0.55
CA VAL A 116 10.50 4.23 0.77
C VAL A 116 10.42 2.75 1.08
N GLN A 117 10.86 1.93 0.12
CA GLN A 117 10.96 0.49 0.27
C GLN A 117 12.32 0.12 0.85
N THR A 118 12.37 -0.57 1.98
CA THR A 118 13.57 -1.32 2.38
C THR A 118 13.57 -2.69 1.66
N HIS A 119 14.72 -3.11 1.13
CA HIS A 119 14.86 -4.46 0.58
C HIS A 119 14.69 -5.50 1.71
N TYR A 120 13.81 -6.47 1.50
CA TYR A 120 13.94 -7.81 2.08
C TYR A 120 14.08 -8.79 0.92
N GLU A 121 15.18 -9.53 0.90
CA GLU A 121 15.43 -10.63 -0.03
C GLU A 121 14.34 -11.68 0.15
N SER A 122 13.48 -11.81 -0.85
CA SER A 122 12.51 -12.91 -0.93
C SER A 122 13.29 -14.22 -0.95
N ARG A 123 13.29 -14.98 0.13
CA ARG A 123 13.43 -16.43 -0.01
C ARG A 123 12.23 -16.89 -0.81
N GLU A 124 12.44 -17.17 -2.09
CA GLU A 124 11.48 -17.87 -2.93
C GLU A 124 11.16 -19.20 -2.24
N ILE A 125 9.98 -19.27 -1.61
CA ILE A 125 9.37 -20.56 -1.33
C ILE A 125 8.77 -20.95 -2.67
N ASN A 126 9.49 -21.78 -3.42
CA ASN A 126 8.97 -22.46 -4.60
C ASN A 126 7.69 -23.19 -4.19
N HIS A 127 6.53 -22.57 -4.47
CA HIS A 127 5.25 -23.24 -4.32
C HIS A 127 5.13 -24.23 -5.47
N GLU A 128 5.59 -25.45 -5.22
CA GLU A 128 5.33 -26.60 -6.08
C GLU A 128 3.80 -26.76 -6.22
N PRO A 129 3.26 -26.85 -7.43
CA PRO A 129 1.82 -27.00 -7.61
C PRO A 129 1.35 -28.33 -7.00
N PRO A 130 0.18 -28.37 -6.34
CA PRO A 130 -0.33 -29.59 -5.76
C PRO A 130 -0.52 -30.67 -6.84
N PRO A 131 -0.24 -31.95 -6.54
CA PRO A 131 -0.40 -33.02 -7.51
C PRO A 131 -1.86 -33.15 -7.94
N PRO A 132 -2.13 -33.47 -9.23
CA PRO A 132 -3.49 -33.60 -9.73
C PRO A 132 -4.21 -34.73 -9.02
N SER A 133 -5.38 -34.43 -8.46
CA SER A 133 -6.30 -35.41 -7.88
C SER A 133 -6.77 -36.39 -8.96
N SER A 134 -6.40 -37.66 -8.83
CA SER A 134 -6.90 -38.75 -9.68
C SER A 134 -8.39 -38.99 -9.40
N SER A 135 -9.27 -38.38 -10.18
CA SER A 135 -10.68 -38.77 -10.21
C SER A 135 -10.83 -40.06 -11.02
N SER A 136 -11.03 -41.17 -10.33
CA SER A 136 -11.48 -42.44 -10.90
C SER A 136 -12.88 -42.27 -11.51
N SER A 137 -12.99 -42.15 -12.83
CA SER A 137 -14.28 -42.30 -13.52
C SER A 137 -14.58 -43.79 -13.69
N SER A 138 -15.45 -44.33 -12.84
CA SER A 138 -16.09 -45.62 -13.05
C SER A 138 -16.99 -45.55 -14.28
N SER A 139 -16.44 -45.91 -15.45
CA SER A 139 -17.23 -46.19 -16.64
C SER A 139 -17.73 -47.63 -16.58
N LYS A 140 -19.02 -47.78 -16.28
CA LYS A 140 -19.77 -49.02 -16.50
C LYS A 140 -19.77 -49.31 -18.01
N THR A 141 -18.97 -50.27 -18.45
CA THR A 141 -19.09 -50.86 -19.79
C THR A 141 -19.76 -52.22 -19.67
N ALA A 142 -20.96 -52.32 -20.23
CA ALA A 142 -21.63 -53.56 -20.54
C ALA A 142 -21.02 -54.18 -21.82
N LEU A 143 -20.70 -55.48 -21.79
CA LEU A 143 -20.46 -56.35 -22.95
C LEU A 143 -20.66 -57.81 -22.45
N LEU A 144 -21.80 -58.46 -22.66
CA LEU A 144 -22.27 -59.23 -23.83
C LEU A 144 -21.54 -60.58 -24.08
N ARG A 145 -22.32 -61.68 -23.92
CA ARG A 145 -22.15 -63.06 -24.47
C ARG A 145 -20.94 -63.87 -23.95
N ALA A 146 -20.93 -65.21 -23.86
CA ALA A 146 -21.63 -66.25 -24.60
C ALA A 146 -21.59 -67.61 -23.84
N THR A 147 -22.53 -68.48 -24.22
CA THR A 147 -22.56 -69.96 -24.11
C THR A 147 -22.81 -70.61 -22.75
#